data_AF-A0A0L0WCJ5-F1
#
_entry.id   AF-A0A0L0WCJ5-F1
#
_cell.length_a   1.000
_cell.length_b   1.000
_cell.length_c   1.000
_cell.angle_alpha   90.00
_cell.angle_beta   90.00
_cell.angle_gamma   90.00
#
_symmetry.space_group_name_H-M   'P 1'
#
loop_
_entity.id
_entity.type
_entity.pdbx_description
1 polymer ?
#
loop_
_entity_poly.entity_id
_entity_poly.type
_entity_poly.pdbx_seq_one_letter_code
_entity_poly.pdbx_strand_id
1 'polypeptide(L)'
;MTLKVYMLIVIILGILEIFFSVFTLLVESIMRVFNKNFKLSEKAKGIIKLFFVALFMISVIYFIAQTVKVLANIFGISLDKSILDIFR
;
A
#
# COMPACT_ATOMS: atom_id res chain seq x y z
N MET A 1 -22.27 17.14 6.33
CA MET A 1 -21.60 15.89 5.89
C MET A 1 -20.20 16.13 5.33
N THR A 2 -20.00 17.20 4.55
CA THR A 2 -18.72 17.55 3.91
C THR A 2 -17.53 17.62 4.87
N LEU A 3 -17.71 18.23 6.05
CA LEU A 3 -16.63 18.34 7.05
C LEU A 3 -16.13 16.99 7.59
N LYS A 4 -17.04 16.01 7.74
CA LYS A 4 -16.69 14.65 8.17
C LYS A 4 -15.85 13.92 7.12
N VAL A 5 -16.15 14.15 5.84
CA VAL A 5 -15.39 13.57 4.72
C VAL A 5 -13.98 14.16 4.66
N TYR A 6 -13.82 15.49 4.84
CA TYR A 6 -12.50 16.11 4.90
C TYR A 6 -11.66 15.58 6.07
N MET A 7 -12.25 15.43 7.27
CA MET A 7 -11.54 14.83 8.41
C MET A 7 -11.13 13.38 8.12
N LEU A 8 -11.99 12.60 7.47
CA LEU A 8 -11.66 11.22 7.08
C LEU A 8 -10.47 11.18 6.10
N ILE A 9 -10.45 12.07 5.10
CA ILE A 9 -9.34 12.16 4.14
C ILE A 9 -8.04 12.53 4.86
N VAL A 10 -8.06 13.51 5.78
CA VAL A 10 -6.88 13.89 6.55
C VAL A 10 -6.35 12.73 7.39
N ILE A 11 -7.24 11.96 8.02
CA ILE A 11 -6.85 10.78 8.80
C ILE A 11 -6.19 9.73 7.90
N ILE A 12 -6.78 9.44 6.74
CA ILE A 12 -6.21 8.49 5.77
C ILE A 12 -4.83 8.97 5.31
N LEU A 13 -4.68 10.24 4.95
CA LEU A 13 -3.41 10.82 4.53
C LEU A 13 -2.36 10.75 5.64
N GLY A 14 -2.72 11.05 6.89
CA GLY A 14 -1.81 10.98 8.03
C GLY A 14 -1.32 9.55 8.31
N ILE A 15 -2.22 8.56 8.24
CA ILE A 15 -1.85 7.15 8.38
C ILE A 15 -0.91 6.73 7.24
N LEU A 16 -1.19 7.16 6.00
CA LEU A 16 -0.34 6.90 4.85
C LEU A 16 1.06 7.50 5.05
N GLU A 17 1.14 8.72 5.57
CA GLU A 17 2.41 9.41 5.80
C GLU A 17 3.27 8.71 6.86
N ILE A 18 2.66 8.30 7.98
CA ILE A 18 3.33 7.51 9.02
C ILE A 18 3.85 6.21 8.43
N PHE A 19 3.01 5.50 7.67
CA PHE A 19 3.40 4.26 7.00
C PHE A 19 4.62 4.49 6.09
N PHE A 20 4.58 5.49 5.21
CA PHE A 20 5.71 5.78 4.33
C PHE A 20 6.98 6.22 5.07
N SER A 21 6.84 6.96 6.17
CA SER A 21 7.98 7.35 7.01
C SER A 21 8.68 6.14 7.62
N VAL A 22 7.90 5.21 8.20
CA VAL A 22 8.42 3.96 8.77
C VAL A 22 9.11 3.11 7.70
N PHE A 23 8.52 2.98 6.51
CA PHE A 23 9.14 2.25 5.41
C PHE A 23 10.44 2.90 4.91
N THR A 24 10.47 4.24 4.83
CA THR A 24 11.67 4.98 4.42
C THR A 24 12.82 4.73 5.41
N LEU A 25 12.52 4.75 6.71
CA LEU A 25 13.51 4.43 7.75
C LEU A 25 13.99 2.98 7.68
N LEU A 26 13.09 2.02 7.43
CA LEU A 26 13.46 0.62 7.25
C LEU A 26 14.40 0.42 6.06
N VAL A 27 14.06 1.00 4.90
CA VAL A 27 14.92 0.92 3.70
C VAL A 27 16.28 1.56 3.97
N GLU A 28 16.31 2.73 4.62
CA GLU A 28 17.56 3.40 4.96
C GLU A 28 18.40 2.55 5.91
N SER A 29 17.77 1.91 6.90
CA SER A 29 18.44 1.00 7.83
C SER A 29 19.02 -0.23 7.12
N ILE A 30 18.28 -0.85 6.20
CA ILE A 30 18.75 -1.97 5.39
C ILE A 30 19.96 -1.53 4.54
N MET A 31 19.85 -0.39 3.85
CA MET A 31 20.93 0.12 3.00
C MET A 31 22.20 0.46 3.79
N ARG A 32 22.09 0.93 5.04
CA ARG A 32 23.24 1.16 5.92
C ARG A 32 23.97 -0.13 6.31
N VAL A 33 23.28 -1.28 6.36
CA VAL A 33 23.92 -2.59 6.58
C VAL A 33 24.81 -2.95 5.40
N PHE A 34 24.37 -2.66 4.16
CA PHE A 34 25.16 -2.92 2.96
C PHE A 34 26.27 -1.88 2.73
N ASN A 35 26.07 -0.63 3.13
CA ASN A 35 27.08 0.41 3.02
C ASN A 35 26.91 1.48 4.13
N LYS A 36 27.82 1.47 5.12
CA LYS A 36 27.74 2.34 6.31
C LYS A 36 27.76 3.85 6.01
N ASN A 37 28.31 4.27 4.87
CA ASN A 37 28.38 5.68 4.47
C ASN A 37 27.27 6.08 3.47
N PHE A 38 26.31 5.19 3.22
CA PHE A 38 25.26 5.44 2.25
C PHE A 38 24.25 6.47 2.78
N LYS A 39 24.35 7.70 2.26
CA LYS A 39 23.30 8.71 2.40
C LYS A 39 22.44 8.70 1.15
N LEU A 40 21.17 8.33 1.31
CA LEU A 40 20.17 8.46 0.25
C LEU A 40 20.01 9.93 -0.13
N SER A 41 20.30 10.26 -1.38
CA SER A 41 20.00 11.59 -1.94
C SER A 41 18.48 11.82 -1.92
N GLU A 42 18.02 13.07 -1.81
CA GLU A 42 16.58 13.37 -1.77
C GLU A 42 15.83 12.83 -2.99
N LYS A 43 16.47 12.90 -4.17
CA LYS A 43 15.92 12.32 -5.41
C LYS A 43 15.73 10.80 -5.28
N ALA A 44 16.69 10.08 -4.73
CA ALA A 44 16.60 8.64 -4.52
C ALA A 44 15.54 8.28 -3.46
N LYS A 45 15.41 9.07 -2.38
CA LYS A 45 14.34 8.88 -1.38
C LYS A 45 12.95 8.99 -2.02
N GLY A 46 12.75 10.00 -2.88
CA GLY A 46 11.50 10.19 -3.62
C GLY A 46 11.16 9.00 -4.52
N ILE A 47 12.13 8.52 -5.29
CA ILE A 47 11.95 7.37 -6.21
C ILE A 47 11.62 6.09 -5.42
N ILE A 48 12.35 5.80 -4.35
CA ILE A 48 12.10 4.64 -3.49
C ILE A 48 10.70 4.72 -2.88
N LYS A 49 10.31 5.88 -2.36
CA LYS A 49 8.97 6.08 -1.80
C LYS A 49 7.89 5.77 -2.85
N LEU A 50 8.01 6.33 -4.06
CA LEU A 50 7.07 6.07 -5.16
C LEU A 50 7.04 4.59 -5.58
N PHE A 51 8.19 3.93 -5.65
CA PHE A 51 8.27 2.50 -5.95
C PHE A 51 7.53 1.65 -4.91
N PHE A 52 7.74 1.94 -3.61
CA PHE A 52 7.03 1.25 -2.54
C PHE A 52 5.54 1.58 -2.50
N VAL A 53 5.12 2.82 -2.84
CA VAL A 53 3.70 3.16 -3.03
C VAL A 53 3.08 2.27 -4.10
N ALA A 54 3.71 2.15 -5.26
CA ALA A 54 3.21 1.34 -6.36
C ALA A 54 3.10 -0.14 -5.98
N LEU A 55 4.15 -0.69 -5.33
CA LEU A 55 4.18 -2.06 -4.87
C LEU A 55 3.12 -2.33 -3.78
N PHE A 56 2.92 -1.38 -2.87
CA PHE A 56 1.85 -1.43 -1.86
C PHE A 56 0.47 -1.44 -2.53
N MET A 57 0.22 -0.59 -3.52
CA MET A 57 -1.07 -0.55 -4.23
C MET A 57 -1.36 -1.88 -4.94
N ILE A 58 -0.37 -2.47 -5.62
CA ILE A 58 -0.51 -3.79 -6.25
C ILE A 58 -0.83 -4.86 -5.20
N SER A 59 -0.14 -4.83 -4.07
CA SER A 59 -0.35 -5.78 -2.96
C SER A 59 -1.75 -5.64 -2.37
N VAL A 60 -2.23 -4.40 -2.15
CA VAL A 60 -3.58 -4.11 -1.66
C VAL A 60 -4.64 -4.65 -2.61
N ILE A 61 -4.50 -4.42 -3.92
CA ILE A 61 -5.44 -4.96 -4.93
C ILE A 61 -5.48 -6.48 -4.86
N TYR A 62 -4.31 -7.13 -4.81
CA TYR A 62 -4.22 -8.58 -4.69
C TYR A 62 -4.89 -9.10 -3.41
N PHE A 63 -4.62 -8.46 -2.26
CA PHE A 63 -5.24 -8.84 -0.98
C PHE A 63 -6.75 -8.64 -0.98
N ILE A 64 -7.27 -7.56 -1.58
CA ILE A 64 -8.71 -7.33 -1.72
C ILE A 64 -9.33 -8.47 -2.54
N ALA A 65 -8.75 -8.78 -3.71
CA ALA A 65 -9.26 -9.87 -4.55
C ALA A 65 -9.25 -11.23 -3.82
N GLN A 66 -8.20 -11.51 -3.07
CA GLN A 66 -8.09 -12.73 -2.28
C GLN A 66 -9.10 -12.75 -1.11
N THR A 67 -9.30 -11.60 -0.45
CA THR A 67 -10.27 -11.45 0.64
C THR A 67 -11.69 -11.69 0.14
N VAL A 68 -12.06 -11.16 -1.03
CA VAL A 68 -13.35 -11.43 -1.68
C VAL A 68 -13.55 -12.92 -1.93
N LYS A 69 -12.51 -13.62 -2.41
CA LYS A 69 -12.56 -15.09 -2.61
C LYS A 69 -12.79 -15.85 -1.31
N VAL A 70 -12.07 -15.48 -0.25
CA VAL A 70 -12.22 -16.10 1.07
C VAL A 70 -13.62 -15.85 1.63
N LEU A 71 -14.12 -14.60 1.56
CA LEU A 71 -15.48 -14.29 2.00
C LEU A 71 -16.51 -15.08 1.20
N ALA A 72 -16.44 -15.12 -0.12
CA ALA A 72 -17.39 -15.86 -0.94
C ALA A 72 -17.46 -17.34 -0.56
N ASN A 73 -16.30 -17.96 -0.27
CA ASN A 73 -16.24 -19.34 0.21
C ASN A 73 -16.89 -19.49 1.60
N ILE A 74 -16.66 -18.55 2.51
CA ILE A 74 -17.30 -18.55 3.85
C ILE A 74 -18.83 -18.39 3.75
N PHE A 75 -19.30 -17.57 2.83
CA PHE A 75 -20.74 -17.32 2.63
C PHE A 75 -21.41 -18.33 1.68
N GLY A 76 -20.67 -19.34 1.18
CA GLY A 76 -21.19 -20.33 0.23
C GLY A 76 -21.63 -19.73 -1.10
N ILE A 77 -21.16 -18.52 -1.43
CA ILE A 77 -21.46 -17.83 -2.69
C ILE A 77 -20.47 -18.35 -3.73
N SER A 78 -20.97 -19.02 -4.77
CA SER A 78 -20.14 -19.29 -5.94
C SER A 78 -19.75 -17.95 -6.57
N LEU A 79 -18.46 -17.63 -6.57
CA LEU A 79 -17.90 -16.57 -7.41
C LEU A 79 -17.92 -17.07 -8.86
N ASP A 80 -19.12 -17.14 -9.42
CA ASP A 80 -19.35 -17.57 -10.79
C ASP A 80 -18.88 -16.45 -11.72
N LYS A 81 -17.58 -16.50 -12.05
CA LYS A 81 -16.84 -15.77 -13.11
C LYS A 81 -16.90 -14.23 -13.17
N SER A 82 -17.87 -13.55 -12.56
CA SER A 82 -18.21 -12.17 -12.93
C SER A 82 -17.41 -11.09 -12.20
N ILE A 83 -16.93 -11.32 -10.96
CA ILE A 83 -16.19 -10.27 -10.23
C ILE A 83 -14.75 -10.10 -10.76
N LEU A 84 -14.14 -11.16 -11.30
CA LEU A 84 -12.82 -11.10 -11.94
C LEU A 84 -12.87 -10.64 -13.41
N ASP A 85 -14.04 -10.67 -14.05
CA ASP A 85 -14.23 -10.17 -15.43
C ASP A 85 -14.29 -8.63 -15.52
N ILE A 86 -14.39 -7.90 -14.40
CA ILE A 86 -14.37 -6.41 -14.40
C ILE A 86 -12.98 -5.87 -14.80
N PHE A 87 -11.93 -6.69 -14.70
CA PHE A 87 -10.54 -6.32 -15.02
C PHE A 87 -10.01 -6.94 -16.32
N ARG A 88 -10.85 -7.62 -17.10
CA ARG A 88 -10.46 -8.22 -18.39
C ARG A 88 -10.93 -7.36 -19.56
#